data_AF-A0A380X4D5-F1
#
_entry.id   AF-A0A380X4D5-F1
#
_cell.length_a   1.000
_cell.length_b   1.000
_cell.length_c   1.000
_cell.angle_alpha   90.00
_cell.angle_beta   90.00
_cell.angle_gamma   90.00
#
_symmetry.space_group_name_H-M   'P 1'
#
loop_
_entity.id
_entity.type
_entity.pdbx_description
1 polymer ?
#
loop_
_entity_poly.entity_id
_entity_poly.type
_entity_poly.pdbx_seq_one_letter_code
_entity_poly.pdbx_strand_id
1 'polypeptide(L)'
;MVLYRNLRWGGLLYHIYDNARACGVIMAKAPKQHKCKVCGTYYTKTVSSLQKVCSVDCAIKLSAEQSRKKREKMAKVERTETRKRMTALKEKNKTHHQLIAEAQSAVNKYIRFRDANKECISCGTPLISEKLGGGFDAGHYRSRGSAPHLRFYTLNIHGQCKRCNRWLDGNYHQYRIGIIERLGIEKVESIESDQRPRHYSDEDLRRIKRIFDRKVKLLEKRER
;
A
#
# COMPACT_ATOMS: atom_id res chain seq x y z
N MET A 1 95.74 -59.36 0.97
CA MET A 1 96.25 -58.85 -0.33
C MET A 1 95.47 -57.58 -0.64
N VAL A 2 95.85 -56.40 -0.14
CA VAL A 2 97.02 -55.57 -0.49
C VAL A 2 97.18 -55.43 -2.00
N LEU A 3 96.96 -54.20 -2.50
CA LEU A 3 97.81 -53.39 -3.40
C LEU A 3 97.02 -52.13 -3.78
N TYR A 4 97.12 -51.01 -3.06
CA TYR A 4 98.09 -49.89 -3.20
C TYR A 4 98.22 -49.26 -4.60
N ARG A 5 97.80 -47.99 -4.70
CA ARG A 5 98.58 -46.80 -5.18
C ARG A 5 97.64 -45.59 -5.33
N ASN A 6 97.70 -44.57 -4.46
CA ASN A 6 98.65 -43.44 -4.32
C ASN A 6 98.55 -42.34 -5.39
N LEU A 7 98.25 -41.10 -4.91
CA LEU A 7 98.74 -39.74 -5.28
C LEU A 7 97.61 -38.71 -4.93
N ARG A 8 97.61 -37.98 -3.80
CA ARG A 8 98.38 -36.76 -3.40
C ARG A 8 98.40 -35.74 -4.56
N TRP A 9 97.92 -34.49 -4.47
CA TRP A 9 98.12 -33.34 -3.55
C TRP A 9 96.89 -32.41 -3.73
N GLY A 10 96.41 -31.57 -2.81
CA GLY A 10 97.02 -30.63 -1.89
C GLY A 10 96.06 -29.41 -1.80
N GLY A 11 95.90 -28.80 -0.63
CA GLY A 11 95.07 -27.59 -0.48
C GLY A 11 94.50 -27.40 0.92
N LEU A 12 95.32 -26.85 1.82
CA LEU A 12 94.82 -26.11 2.99
C LEU A 12 94.08 -24.87 2.49
N LEU A 13 92.92 -24.54 3.09
CA LEU A 13 92.66 -23.18 3.59
C LEU A 13 91.44 -23.16 4.52
N TYR A 14 91.70 -22.65 5.71
CA TYR A 14 90.78 -22.33 6.79
C TYR A 14 89.89 -21.11 6.46
N HIS A 15 88.70 -21.09 7.07
CA HIS A 15 87.78 -19.95 7.27
C HIS A 15 87.22 -19.33 5.96
N ILE A 16 85.97 -18.87 5.87
CA ILE A 16 85.25 -17.94 6.73
C ILE A 16 83.75 -18.17 6.50
N TYR A 17 82.96 -18.11 7.57
CA TYR A 17 81.51 -17.98 7.51
C TYR A 17 81.14 -16.73 6.71
N ASP A 18 80.44 -16.89 5.58
CA ASP A 18 79.74 -15.75 4.98
C ASP A 18 78.26 -16.03 4.78
N ASN A 19 77.52 -15.22 5.53
CA ASN A 19 76.11 -15.25 5.83
C ASN A 19 75.36 -14.64 4.63
N ALA A 20 75.10 -15.43 3.59
CA ALA A 20 74.28 -15.00 2.47
C ALA A 20 72.80 -14.98 2.88
N ARG A 21 72.36 -13.80 3.35
CA ARG A 21 70.96 -13.38 3.51
C ARG A 21 70.10 -13.95 2.38
N ALA A 22 69.13 -14.77 2.75
CA ALA A 22 68.00 -15.13 1.91
C ALA A 22 67.29 -13.83 1.46
N CYS A 23 67.58 -13.41 0.23
CA CYS A 23 66.78 -12.40 -0.47
C CYS A 23 65.47 -13.09 -0.84
N GLY A 24 64.52 -13.08 0.10
CA GLY A 24 63.16 -13.57 -0.12
C GLY A 24 62.48 -12.73 -1.18
N VAL A 25 62.53 -13.18 -2.43
CA VAL A 25 61.68 -12.66 -3.49
C VAL A 25 60.23 -12.98 -3.09
N ILE A 26 59.52 -11.98 -2.56
CA ILE A 26 58.07 -12.08 -2.37
C ILE A 26 57.48 -12.22 -3.77
N MET A 27 57.15 -13.44 -4.20
CA MET A 27 56.47 -13.64 -5.48
C MET A 27 55.14 -12.89 -5.43
N ALA A 28 55.03 -11.82 -6.23
CA ALA A 28 53.80 -11.06 -6.35
C ALA A 28 52.69 -12.01 -6.84
N LYS A 29 51.64 -12.21 -6.03
CA LYS A 29 50.47 -13.02 -6.42
C LYS A 29 49.90 -12.46 -7.72
N ALA A 30 49.55 -13.37 -8.64
CA ALA A 30 48.99 -13.00 -9.94
C ALA A 30 47.79 -12.04 -9.76
N PRO A 31 47.70 -10.97 -10.57
CA PRO A 31 46.67 -9.96 -10.41
C PRO A 31 45.29 -10.59 -10.58
N LYS A 32 44.42 -10.37 -9.59
CA LYS A 32 43.06 -10.92 -9.59
C LYS A 32 42.28 -10.40 -10.79
N GLN A 33 41.74 -11.31 -11.59
CA GLN A 33 40.85 -10.96 -12.68
C GLN A 33 39.42 -10.69 -12.18
N HIS A 34 38.75 -9.76 -12.85
CA HIS A 34 37.39 -9.33 -12.55
C HIS A 34 36.55 -9.30 -13.82
N LYS A 35 35.25 -9.61 -13.69
CA LYS A 35 34.31 -9.56 -14.81
C LYS A 35 33.82 -8.13 -15.06
N CYS A 36 33.90 -7.65 -16.31
CA CYS A 36 33.40 -6.34 -16.71
C CYS A 36 31.88 -6.27 -16.59
N LYS A 37 31.34 -5.20 -15.99
CA LYS A 37 29.89 -5.03 -15.82
C LYS A 37 29.10 -4.73 -17.10
N VAL A 38 29.78 -4.46 -18.22
CA VAL A 38 29.15 -4.10 -19.50
C VAL A 38 29.30 -5.22 -20.52
N CYS A 39 30.53 -5.60 -20.88
CA CYS A 39 30.78 -6.62 -21.91
C CYS A 39 31.02 -8.04 -21.35
N GLY A 40 31.17 -8.20 -20.04
CA GLY A 40 31.34 -9.51 -19.41
C GLY A 40 32.74 -10.14 -19.56
N THR A 41 33.69 -9.48 -20.22
CA THR A 41 35.08 -9.96 -20.33
C THR A 41 35.82 -9.87 -19.00
N TYR A 42 36.78 -10.77 -18.80
CA TYR A 42 37.67 -10.73 -17.63
C TYR A 42 38.82 -9.75 -17.88
N TYR A 43 39.12 -8.92 -16.88
CA TYR A 43 40.21 -7.94 -16.94
C TYR A 43 40.85 -7.77 -15.55
N THR A 44 42.09 -7.32 -15.51
CA THR A 44 42.77 -6.90 -14.28
C THR A 44 42.52 -5.41 -14.06
N LYS A 45 42.24 -5.01 -12.82
CA LYS A 45 42.04 -3.58 -12.52
C LYS A 45 43.40 -2.88 -12.54
N THR A 46 43.51 -1.82 -13.34
CA THR A 46 44.76 -1.09 -13.54
C THR A 46 44.67 0.35 -13.05
N VAL A 47 43.45 0.92 -13.01
CA VAL A 47 43.25 2.34 -12.67
C VAL A 47 42.91 2.53 -11.19
N SER A 48 42.05 1.68 -10.62
CA SER A 48 41.64 1.76 -9.21
C SER A 48 41.04 0.44 -8.74
N SER A 49 41.13 0.16 -7.44
CA SER A 49 40.44 -0.96 -6.80
C SER A 49 38.91 -0.90 -6.98
N LEU A 50 38.33 0.28 -7.24
CA LEU A 50 36.91 0.51 -7.49
C LEU A 50 36.49 0.38 -8.96
N GLN A 51 37.43 0.11 -9.89
CA GLN A 51 37.14 -0.06 -11.31
C GLN A 51 36.09 -1.15 -11.55
N LYS A 52 35.08 -0.85 -12.37
CA LYS A 52 33.91 -1.73 -12.63
C LYS A 52 33.88 -2.28 -14.06
N VAL A 53 34.74 -1.79 -14.95
CA VAL A 53 34.72 -2.04 -16.39
C VAL A 53 36.13 -2.17 -16.96
N CYS A 54 36.26 -2.87 -18.08
CA CYS A 54 37.55 -3.17 -18.71
C CYS A 54 38.14 -2.03 -19.57
N SER A 55 37.32 -1.09 -20.07
CA SER A 55 37.75 -0.03 -20.99
C SER A 55 36.96 1.27 -20.80
N VAL A 56 37.47 2.36 -21.39
CA VAL A 56 36.80 3.67 -21.41
C VAL A 56 35.41 3.59 -22.05
N ASP A 57 35.25 2.87 -23.16
CA ASP A 57 33.95 2.67 -23.81
C ASP A 57 32.94 1.99 -22.90
N CYS A 58 33.38 0.96 -22.16
CA CYS A 58 32.54 0.31 -21.18
C CYS A 58 32.23 1.24 -19.99
N ALA A 59 33.13 2.16 -19.62
CA ALA A 59 32.88 3.16 -18.58
C ALA A 59 31.80 4.16 -19.00
N ILE A 60 31.85 4.64 -20.25
CA ILE A 60 30.85 5.54 -20.83
C ILE A 60 29.48 4.86 -20.83
N LYS A 61 29.39 3.61 -21.32
CA LYS A 61 28.13 2.83 -21.34
C LYS A 61 27.56 2.62 -19.93
N LEU A 62 28.41 2.25 -18.97
CA LEU A 62 27.98 2.05 -17.58
C LEU A 62 27.50 3.36 -16.94
N SER A 63 28.18 4.48 -17.21
CA SER A 63 27.80 5.81 -16.70
C SER A 63 26.48 6.28 -17.29
N ALA A 64 26.26 6.09 -18.60
CA ALA A 64 25.01 6.41 -19.27
C ALA A 64 23.84 5.61 -18.67
N GLU A 65 24.01 4.30 -18.48
CA GLU A 65 22.99 3.43 -17.88
C GLU A 65 22.68 3.78 -16.41
N GLN A 66 23.71 4.10 -15.62
CA GLN A 66 23.51 4.57 -14.23
C GLN A 66 22.78 5.91 -14.18
N SER A 67 23.12 6.83 -15.08
CA SER A 67 22.45 8.13 -15.20
C SER A 67 20.99 7.96 -15.60
N ARG A 68 20.69 7.05 -16.54
CA ARG A 68 19.32 6.69 -16.93
C ARG A 68 18.51 6.16 -15.74
N LYS A 69 19.03 5.14 -15.04
CA LYS A 69 18.39 4.56 -13.84
C LYS A 69 18.16 5.58 -12.73
N LYS A 70 19.12 6.49 -12.52
CA LYS A 70 18.99 7.58 -11.53
C LYS A 70 17.86 8.54 -11.93
N ARG A 71 17.80 8.96 -13.20
CA ARG A 71 16.72 9.82 -13.74
C ARG A 71 15.35 9.17 -13.60
N GLU A 72 15.22 7.89 -13.96
CA GLU A 72 13.96 7.14 -13.81
C GLU A 72 13.50 7.05 -12.35
N LYS A 73 14.42 6.77 -11.42
CA LYS A 73 14.11 6.74 -9.99
C LYS A 73 13.68 8.11 -9.48
N MET A 74 14.38 9.18 -9.85
CA MET A 74 14.02 10.55 -9.46
C MET A 74 12.65 10.94 -10.02
N ALA A 75 12.39 10.68 -11.31
CA ALA A 75 11.09 10.97 -11.93
C ALA A 75 9.96 10.17 -11.27
N LYS A 76 10.19 8.92 -10.86
CA LYS A 76 9.21 8.13 -10.11
C LYS A 76 8.90 8.75 -8.75
N VAL A 77 9.93 9.16 -8.00
CA VAL A 77 9.76 9.82 -6.69
C VAL A 77 9.01 11.15 -6.86
N GLU A 78 9.42 11.98 -7.81
CA GLU A 78 8.76 13.25 -8.11
C GLU A 78 7.28 13.06 -8.46
N ARG A 79 6.95 12.08 -9.33
CA ARG A 79 5.56 11.74 -9.65
C ARG A 79 4.77 11.32 -8.41
N THR A 80 5.37 10.53 -7.52
CA THR A 80 4.69 10.12 -6.28
C THR A 80 4.47 11.28 -5.31
N GLU A 81 5.44 12.17 -5.14
CA GLU A 81 5.32 13.33 -4.27
C GLU A 81 4.32 14.36 -4.83
N THR A 82 4.37 14.62 -6.13
CA THR A 82 3.37 15.45 -6.81
C THR A 82 1.97 14.87 -6.65
N ARG A 83 1.80 13.55 -6.82
CA ARG A 83 0.50 12.89 -6.59
C ARG A 83 0.03 13.06 -5.14
N LYS A 84 0.90 12.84 -4.15
CA LYS A 84 0.58 13.03 -2.73
C LYS A 84 0.14 14.47 -2.43
N ARG A 85 0.90 15.45 -2.93
CA ARG A 85 0.59 16.89 -2.78
C ARG A 85 -0.76 17.23 -3.40
N MET A 86 -1.00 16.79 -4.63
CA MET A 86 -2.27 17.02 -5.32
C MET A 86 -3.44 16.36 -4.60
N THR A 87 -3.28 15.14 -4.07
CA THR A 87 -4.34 14.49 -3.28
C THR A 87 -4.60 15.21 -1.96
N ALA A 88 -3.57 15.68 -1.27
CA ALA A 88 -3.73 16.42 -0.02
C ALA A 88 -4.40 17.78 -0.26
N LEU A 89 -4.06 18.47 -1.36
CA LEU A 89 -4.73 19.71 -1.76
C LEU A 89 -6.20 19.47 -2.10
N LYS A 90 -6.50 18.43 -2.90
CA LYS A 90 -7.89 18.04 -3.20
C LYS A 90 -8.67 17.74 -1.93
N GLU A 91 -8.06 17.06 -0.96
CA GLU A 91 -8.69 16.75 0.31
C GLU A 91 -8.99 17.99 1.14
N LYS A 92 -8.04 18.94 1.20
CA LYS A 92 -8.19 20.21 1.92
C LYS A 92 -9.24 21.12 1.28
N ASN A 93 -9.30 21.13 -0.05
CA ASN A 93 -10.20 21.99 -0.82
C ASN A 93 -11.58 21.37 -1.08
N LYS A 94 -11.96 20.31 -0.35
CA LYS A 94 -13.29 19.74 -0.46
C LYS A 94 -14.33 20.73 0.04
N THR A 95 -15.41 20.88 -0.71
CA THR A 95 -16.56 21.68 -0.26
C THR A 95 -17.37 20.92 0.79
N HIS A 96 -18.11 21.63 1.63
CA HIS A 96 -19.03 21.04 2.63
C HIS A 96 -19.98 20.02 1.99
N HIS A 97 -20.53 20.32 0.81
CA HIS A 97 -21.39 19.42 0.05
C HIS A 97 -20.69 18.11 -0.36
N GLN A 98 -19.42 18.18 -0.78
CA GLN A 98 -18.63 16.99 -1.09
C GLN A 98 -18.39 16.15 0.17
N LEU A 99 -18.12 16.78 1.30
CA LEU A 99 -17.95 16.09 2.59
C LEU A 99 -19.25 15.41 3.05
N ILE A 100 -20.41 16.05 2.87
CA ILE A 100 -21.72 15.42 3.11
C ILE A 100 -21.89 14.19 2.22
N ALA A 101 -21.58 14.29 0.93
CA ALA A 101 -21.73 13.19 -0.01
C ALA A 101 -20.84 12.00 0.35
N GLU A 102 -19.60 12.25 0.75
CA GLU A 102 -18.67 11.20 1.19
C GLU A 102 -19.10 10.54 2.50
N ALA A 103 -19.53 11.33 3.49
CA ALA A 103 -20.08 10.82 4.73
C ALA A 103 -21.33 9.95 4.47
N GLN A 104 -22.23 10.41 3.60
CA GLN A 104 -23.42 9.65 3.20
C GLN A 104 -23.04 8.34 2.51
N SER A 105 -22.07 8.36 1.61
CA SER A 105 -21.59 7.17 0.91
C SER A 105 -21.04 6.13 1.90
N ALA A 106 -20.25 6.57 2.89
CA ALA A 106 -19.72 5.69 3.93
C ALA A 106 -20.83 5.07 4.80
N VAL A 107 -21.80 5.89 5.24
CA VAL A 107 -22.99 5.39 5.98
C VAL A 107 -23.77 4.39 5.14
N ASN A 108 -24.05 4.71 3.88
CA ASN A 108 -24.80 3.84 2.97
C ASN A 108 -24.05 2.53 2.70
N LYS A 109 -22.71 2.57 2.59
CA LYS A 109 -21.90 1.34 2.50
C LYS A 109 -22.08 0.50 3.76
N TYR A 110 -21.95 1.09 4.94
CA TYR A 110 -22.16 0.38 6.20
C TYR A 110 -23.55 -0.26 6.31
N ILE A 111 -24.63 0.46 5.97
CA ILE A 111 -25.99 -0.10 6.04
C ILE A 111 -26.15 -1.28 5.07
N ARG A 112 -25.60 -1.18 3.85
CA ARG A 112 -25.63 -2.29 2.89
C ARG A 112 -24.83 -3.51 3.37
N PHE A 113 -23.72 -3.32 4.08
CA PHE A 113 -23.02 -4.44 4.71
C PHE A 113 -23.79 -5.00 5.91
N ARG A 114 -24.30 -4.13 6.79
CA ARG A 114 -25.07 -4.52 7.99
C ARG A 114 -26.32 -5.33 7.64
N ASP A 115 -26.99 -4.97 6.54
CA ASP A 115 -28.27 -5.55 6.13
C ASP A 115 -28.16 -6.48 4.92
N ALA A 116 -26.94 -6.85 4.53
CA ALA A 116 -26.73 -7.90 3.55
C ALA A 116 -27.42 -9.19 4.00
N ASN A 117 -28.07 -9.89 3.06
CA ASN A 117 -28.79 -11.15 3.28
C ASN A 117 -29.98 -11.05 4.25
N LYS A 118 -30.42 -9.84 4.62
CA LYS A 118 -31.69 -9.62 5.31
C LYS A 118 -32.81 -9.35 4.30
N GLU A 119 -34.01 -9.15 4.80
CA GLU A 119 -35.15 -8.76 3.97
C GLU A 119 -35.27 -7.25 3.84
N CYS A 120 -35.91 -6.79 2.75
CA CYS A 120 -36.26 -5.41 2.54
C CYS A 120 -37.15 -4.92 3.69
N ILE A 121 -36.78 -3.79 4.30
CA ILE A 121 -37.52 -3.18 5.41
C ILE A 121 -39.01 -2.92 5.09
N SER A 122 -39.38 -2.77 3.82
CA SER A 122 -40.75 -2.42 3.42
C SER A 122 -41.54 -3.50 2.69
N CYS A 123 -40.92 -4.62 2.28
CA CYS A 123 -41.67 -5.59 1.48
C CYS A 123 -41.20 -7.04 1.64
N GLY A 124 -40.32 -7.33 2.61
CA GLY A 124 -39.84 -8.69 2.85
C GLY A 124 -38.91 -9.26 1.79
N THR A 125 -38.75 -8.61 0.63
CA THR A 125 -37.91 -9.15 -0.46
C THR A 125 -36.45 -9.31 0.00
N PRO A 126 -35.83 -10.50 -0.16
CA PRO A 126 -34.43 -10.71 0.22
C PRO A 126 -33.45 -9.73 -0.45
N LEU A 127 -32.53 -9.20 0.36
CA LEU A 127 -31.52 -8.22 -0.02
C LEU A 127 -30.21 -8.93 -0.37
N ILE A 128 -30.09 -9.34 -1.61
CA ILE A 128 -28.91 -10.02 -2.15
C ILE A 128 -27.91 -8.97 -2.64
N SER A 129 -26.71 -8.94 -2.07
CA SER A 129 -25.66 -7.95 -2.37
C SER A 129 -25.07 -8.07 -3.79
N GLU A 130 -24.99 -9.31 -4.31
CA GLU A 130 -24.31 -9.71 -5.55
C GLU A 130 -25.11 -9.44 -6.84
N LYS A 131 -25.75 -8.26 -6.96
CA LYS A 131 -26.42 -7.86 -8.21
C LYS A 131 -25.70 -6.71 -8.90
N LEU A 132 -25.71 -6.74 -10.24
CA LEU A 132 -25.15 -5.68 -11.08
C LEU A 132 -25.79 -4.32 -10.73
N GLY A 133 -24.95 -3.31 -10.48
CA GLY A 133 -25.42 -1.99 -10.03
C GLY A 133 -25.83 -1.91 -8.56
N GLY A 134 -25.42 -2.88 -7.73
CA GLY A 134 -25.70 -2.96 -6.29
C GLY A 134 -27.04 -3.65 -5.99
N GLY A 135 -27.01 -4.65 -5.12
CA GLY A 135 -28.18 -5.44 -4.70
C GLY A 135 -29.41 -4.67 -4.26
N PHE A 136 -29.17 -3.64 -3.44
CA PHE A 136 -30.20 -2.87 -2.76
C PHE A 136 -29.62 -1.53 -2.25
N ASP A 137 -30.50 -0.65 -1.78
CA ASP A 137 -30.13 0.69 -1.30
C ASP A 137 -30.20 0.77 0.24
N ALA A 138 -29.57 1.82 0.78
CA ALA A 138 -29.77 2.25 2.17
C ALA A 138 -30.88 3.31 2.18
N GLY A 139 -32.13 2.89 2.41
CA GLY A 139 -33.31 3.75 2.41
C GLY A 139 -33.50 4.47 3.75
N HIS A 140 -33.93 5.73 3.70
CA HIS A 140 -34.22 6.56 4.88
C HIS A 140 -35.71 6.49 5.24
N TYR A 141 -36.05 6.19 6.49
CA TYR A 141 -37.43 6.21 6.96
C TYR A 141 -38.01 7.63 6.94
N ARG A 142 -37.36 8.57 7.65
CA ARG A 142 -37.55 10.00 7.46
C ARG A 142 -36.53 10.51 6.46
N SER A 143 -37.01 11.03 5.34
CA SER A 143 -36.18 11.36 4.18
C SER A 143 -35.12 12.42 4.52
N ARG A 144 -34.05 12.47 3.72
CA ARG A 144 -32.98 13.47 3.87
C ARG A 144 -33.45 14.91 3.64
N GLY A 145 -34.57 15.08 2.93
CA GLY A 145 -35.19 16.37 2.66
C GLY A 145 -36.10 16.82 3.80
N SER A 146 -36.92 15.93 4.35
CA SER A 146 -37.85 16.26 5.44
C SER A 146 -37.20 16.24 6.83
N ALA A 147 -36.13 15.46 7.02
CA ALA A 147 -35.43 15.35 8.30
C ALA A 147 -33.90 15.31 8.11
N PRO A 148 -33.27 16.42 7.68
CA PRO A 148 -31.83 16.47 7.43
C PRO A 148 -30.99 16.18 8.69
N HIS A 149 -31.50 16.49 9.88
CA HIS A 149 -30.86 16.17 11.16
C HIS A 149 -30.77 14.66 11.43
N LEU A 150 -31.59 13.82 10.77
CA LEU A 150 -31.55 12.35 10.88
C LEU A 150 -30.73 11.68 9.76
N ARG A 151 -30.08 12.46 8.89
CA ARG A 151 -29.37 11.98 7.68
C ARG A 151 -28.38 10.84 7.94
N PHE A 152 -27.64 10.91 9.05
CA PHE A 152 -26.62 9.92 9.42
C PHE A 152 -27.03 9.05 10.61
N TYR A 153 -28.29 9.15 11.07
CA TYR A 153 -28.78 8.38 12.20
C TYR A 153 -29.13 6.95 11.76
N THR A 154 -28.34 5.96 12.17
CA THR A 154 -28.42 4.60 11.61
C THR A 154 -29.69 3.83 11.95
N LEU A 155 -30.49 4.28 12.93
CA LEU A 155 -31.81 3.69 13.19
C LEU A 155 -32.88 4.22 12.23
N ASN A 156 -32.64 5.37 11.60
CA ASN A 156 -33.48 5.93 10.54
C ASN A 156 -33.13 5.35 9.15
N ILE A 157 -32.15 4.45 9.05
CA ILE A 157 -31.63 3.95 7.77
C ILE A 157 -31.55 2.42 7.78
N HIS A 158 -32.15 1.79 6.78
CA HIS A 158 -32.22 0.33 6.65
C HIS A 158 -32.06 -0.11 5.19
N GLY A 159 -31.65 -1.36 5.00
CA GLY A 159 -31.64 -2.00 3.69
C GLY A 159 -33.04 -2.01 3.07
N GLN A 160 -33.15 -1.47 1.86
CA GLN A 160 -34.40 -1.37 1.12
C GLN A 160 -34.18 -1.74 -0.35
N CYS A 161 -35.08 -2.54 -0.91
CA CYS A 161 -35.01 -2.90 -2.32
C CYS A 161 -35.20 -1.66 -3.20
N LYS A 162 -34.60 -1.65 -4.40
CA LYS A 162 -34.63 -0.50 -5.31
C LYS A 162 -36.06 -0.08 -5.68
N ARG A 163 -36.98 -1.04 -5.85
CA ARG A 163 -38.40 -0.76 -6.14
C ARG A 163 -39.03 0.09 -5.05
N CYS A 164 -38.95 -0.36 -3.79
CA CYS A 164 -39.54 0.37 -2.67
C CYS A 164 -38.86 1.73 -2.45
N ASN A 165 -37.52 1.78 -2.53
CA ASN A 165 -36.79 3.02 -2.26
C ASN A 165 -36.97 4.08 -3.36
N ARG A 166 -36.85 3.68 -4.63
CA ARG A 166 -36.73 4.64 -5.76
C ARG A 166 -38.04 4.87 -6.51
N TRP A 167 -38.93 3.88 -6.58
CA TRP A 167 -40.13 3.94 -7.41
C TRP A 167 -41.42 4.13 -6.61
N LEU A 168 -41.41 3.78 -5.32
CA LEU A 168 -42.56 3.92 -4.41
C LEU A 168 -42.34 5.01 -3.35
N ASP A 169 -41.49 5.99 -3.64
CA ASP A 169 -41.15 7.10 -2.74
C ASP A 169 -40.80 6.65 -1.32
N GLY A 170 -39.89 5.68 -1.20
CA GLY A 170 -39.49 5.10 0.08
C GLY A 170 -40.51 4.13 0.70
N ASN A 171 -41.67 3.91 0.09
CA ASN A 171 -42.74 3.01 0.54
C ASN A 171 -43.08 3.22 2.03
N TYR A 172 -43.32 4.48 2.41
CA TYR A 172 -43.32 4.97 3.80
C TYR A 172 -44.17 4.14 4.77
N HIS A 173 -45.43 3.83 4.41
CA HIS A 173 -46.33 3.07 5.30
C HIS A 173 -45.78 1.68 5.61
N GLN A 174 -45.32 0.96 4.60
CA GLN A 174 -44.73 -0.37 4.77
C GLN A 174 -43.36 -0.29 5.45
N TYR A 175 -42.58 0.77 5.20
CA TYR A 175 -41.36 1.04 5.96
C TYR A 175 -41.68 1.14 7.46
N ARG A 176 -42.71 1.93 7.82
CA ARG A 176 -43.13 2.11 9.21
C ARG A 176 -43.47 0.78 9.89
N ILE A 177 -44.21 -0.10 9.21
CA ILE A 177 -44.52 -1.44 9.72
C ILE A 177 -43.23 -2.22 10.01
N GLY A 178 -42.34 -2.34 9.01
CA GLY A 178 -41.12 -3.13 9.19
C GLY A 178 -40.11 -2.54 10.19
N ILE A 179 -40.05 -1.21 10.35
CA ILE A 179 -39.17 -0.60 11.37
C ILE A 179 -39.73 -0.79 12.78
N ILE A 180 -41.06 -0.83 12.96
CA ILE A 180 -41.70 -1.19 14.24
C ILE A 180 -41.36 -2.63 14.60
N GLU A 181 -41.47 -3.56 13.65
CA GLU A 181 -41.12 -4.97 13.87
C GLU A 181 -39.65 -5.14 14.29
N ARG A 182 -38.73 -4.35 13.71
CA ARG A 182 -37.29 -4.45 14.02
C ARG A 182 -36.86 -3.74 15.29
N LEU A 183 -37.45 -2.59 15.61
CA LEU A 183 -36.94 -1.68 16.65
C LEU A 183 -37.88 -1.54 17.85
N GLY A 184 -39.17 -1.87 17.69
CA GLY A 184 -40.25 -1.56 18.62
C GLY A 184 -40.86 -0.18 18.37
N ILE A 185 -42.14 -0.03 18.73
CA ILE A 185 -42.91 1.21 18.50
C ILE A 185 -42.28 2.44 19.17
N GLU A 186 -41.79 2.31 20.40
CA GLU A 186 -41.20 3.42 21.16
C GLU A 186 -40.01 4.08 20.44
N LYS A 187 -39.16 3.28 19.78
CA LYS A 187 -38.03 3.81 19.02
C LYS A 187 -38.47 4.50 17.74
N VAL A 188 -39.54 4.02 17.12
CA VAL A 188 -40.10 4.62 15.92
C VAL A 188 -40.73 5.96 16.25
N GLU A 189 -41.52 6.04 17.32
CA GLU A 189 -42.09 7.29 17.82
C GLU A 189 -41.00 8.28 18.23
N SER A 190 -39.89 7.80 18.82
CA SER A 190 -38.72 8.63 19.09
C SER A 190 -38.10 9.22 17.80
N ILE A 191 -38.03 8.46 16.70
CA ILE A 191 -37.55 8.95 15.40
C ILE A 191 -38.54 9.96 14.78
N GLU A 192 -39.84 9.68 14.88
CA GLU A 192 -40.92 10.53 14.36
C GLU A 192 -40.99 11.88 15.10
N SER A 193 -40.76 11.88 16.41
CA SER A 193 -40.79 13.06 17.26
C SER A 193 -39.46 13.82 17.34
N ASP A 194 -38.35 13.24 16.90
CA ASP A 194 -37.05 13.91 16.94
C ASP A 194 -37.02 15.12 16.01
N GLN A 195 -36.91 16.31 16.60
CA GLN A 195 -36.74 17.60 15.90
C GLN A 195 -35.47 18.33 16.35
N ARG A 196 -34.55 17.62 17.04
CA ARG A 196 -33.34 18.24 17.58
C ARG A 196 -32.42 18.65 16.42
N PRO A 197 -31.98 19.91 16.35
CA PRO A 197 -31.08 20.36 15.29
C PRO A 197 -29.75 19.62 15.41
N ARG A 198 -29.24 19.11 14.29
CA ARG A 198 -27.90 18.51 14.19
C ARG A 198 -27.15 19.20 13.08
N HIS A 199 -26.21 20.06 13.45
CA HIS A 199 -25.30 20.72 12.54
C HIS A 199 -23.99 19.94 12.48
N TYR A 200 -23.56 19.56 11.28
CA TYR A 200 -22.31 18.84 11.06
C TYR A 200 -21.28 19.79 10.48
N SER A 201 -20.20 20.01 11.22
CA SER A 201 -19.02 20.69 10.71
C SER A 201 -18.31 19.82 9.67
N ASP A 202 -17.40 20.42 8.90
CA ASP A 202 -16.53 19.66 7.98
C ASP A 202 -15.74 18.56 8.69
N GLU A 203 -15.30 18.82 9.93
CA GLU A 203 -14.60 17.83 10.74
C GLU A 203 -15.52 16.68 11.17
N ASP A 204 -16.77 16.99 11.56
CA ASP A 204 -17.77 15.96 11.88
C ASP A 204 -18.04 15.05 10.69
N LEU A 205 -18.19 15.61 9.49
CA LEU A 205 -18.42 14.84 8.27
C LEU A 205 -17.24 13.91 7.96
N ARG A 206 -16.01 14.41 8.08
CA ARG A 206 -14.78 13.60 7.96
C ARG A 206 -14.72 12.52 9.03
N ARG A 207 -15.13 12.82 10.26
CA ARG A 207 -15.20 11.85 11.37
C ARG A 207 -16.23 10.77 11.12
N ILE A 208 -17.45 11.13 10.70
CA ILE A 208 -18.53 10.20 10.32
C ILE A 208 -18.02 9.25 9.25
N LYS A 209 -17.45 9.77 8.16
CA LYS A 209 -16.84 8.95 7.11
C LYS A 209 -15.85 7.93 7.67
N ARG A 210 -14.87 8.38 8.48
CA ARG A 210 -13.87 7.50 9.11
C ARG A 210 -14.49 6.42 9.99
N ILE A 211 -15.50 6.76 10.79
CA ILE A 211 -16.19 5.82 11.68
C ILE A 211 -16.86 4.72 10.86
N PHE A 212 -17.62 5.08 9.83
CA PHE A 212 -18.37 4.10 9.04
C PHE A 212 -17.46 3.27 8.13
N ASP A 213 -16.40 3.85 7.58
CA ASP A 213 -15.35 3.10 6.87
C ASP A 213 -14.70 2.06 7.79
N ARG A 214 -14.43 2.40 9.06
CA ARG A 214 -13.90 1.47 10.05
C ARG A 214 -14.90 0.37 10.40
N LYS A 215 -16.18 0.71 10.59
CA LYS A 215 -17.25 -0.28 10.84
C LYS A 215 -17.36 -1.28 9.69
N VAL A 216 -17.33 -0.82 8.45
CA VAL A 216 -17.33 -1.71 7.27
C VAL A 216 -16.13 -2.64 7.28
N LYS A 217 -14.91 -2.14 7.51
CA LYS A 217 -13.71 -2.98 7.60
C LYS A 217 -13.79 -4.03 8.70
N LEU A 218 -14.46 -3.73 9.82
CA LEU A 218 -14.67 -4.70 10.90
C LEU A 218 -15.66 -5.80 10.50
N LEU A 219 -16.72 -5.46 9.75
CA LEU A 219 -17.66 -6.44 9.21
C LEU A 219 -16.99 -7.32 8.14
N GLU A 220 -16.26 -6.72 7.19
CA GLU A 220 -15.48 -7.43 6.15
C GLU A 220 -14.41 -8.38 6.71
N LYS A 221 -14.00 -8.18 7.97
CA LYS A 221 -13.06 -9.07 8.68
C LYS A 221 -13.76 -10.20 9.42
N ARG A 222 -15.02 -10.03 9.81
CA ARG A 222 -15.82 -11.07 10.49
C ARG A 222 -16.40 -12.09 9.51
N GLU A 223 -16.58 -11.69 8.25
CA GLU A 223 -17.06 -12.55 7.17
C GLU A 223 -15.94 -13.38 6.50
N ARG A 224 -14.68 -13.11 6.83
CA ARG A 224 -13.49 -13.87 6.36
C ARG A 224 -13.05 -14.86 7.42
#